data_AF-A0A968XI25-F1
#
_entry.id   AF-A0A968XI25-F1
#
_cell.length_a   1.000
_cell.length_b   1.000
_cell.length_c   1.000
_cell.angle_alpha   90.00
_cell.angle_beta   90.00
_cell.angle_gamma   90.00
#
_symmetry.space_group_name_H-M   'P 1'
#
loop_
_entity.id
_entity.type
_entity.pdbx_description
1 polymer ?
#
loop_
_entity_poly.entity_id
_entity_poly.type
_entity_poly.pdbx_seq_one_letter_code
_entity_poly.pdbx_strand_id
1 'polypeptide(L)'
;MIYSYYEQLERITVTVTKEMAAKLRAAVESGEYATTSEIVREALRDWEEYQRRQEEKLNWLRAEIKKGEKGPFLDGEEVMSKLIEKYKKLAEKERKKAA
;
A
#
# COMPACT_ATOMS: atom_id res chain seq x y z
N MET A 1 -10.28 2.04 -34.50
CA MET A 1 -11.37 2.20 -33.52
C MET A 1 -10.80 2.89 -32.27
N ILE A 2 -10.39 4.16 -32.41
CA ILE A 2 -9.55 4.88 -31.39
C ILE A 2 -10.34 6.04 -30.75
N TYR A 3 -11.57 6.30 -31.22
CA TYR A 3 -12.34 7.50 -30.85
C TYR A 3 -13.26 7.35 -29.63
N SER A 4 -13.26 6.21 -28.94
CA SER A 4 -14.16 5.98 -27.81
C SER A 4 -13.68 6.59 -26.47
N TYR A 5 -12.44 7.08 -26.38
CA TYR A 5 -11.88 7.59 -25.11
C TYR A 5 -12.24 9.05 -24.80
N TYR A 6 -12.82 9.78 -25.76
CA TYR A 6 -13.11 11.22 -25.61
C TYR A 6 -14.54 11.52 -25.12
N GLU A 7 -15.45 10.53 -25.07
CA GLU A 7 -16.86 10.75 -24.67
C GLU A 7 -17.09 10.81 -23.15
N GLN A 8 -16.06 10.67 -22.30
CA GLN A 8 -16.19 10.76 -20.84
C GLN A 8 -15.13 11.65 -20.16
N LEU A 9 -14.67 12.71 -20.83
CA LEU A 9 -13.79 13.70 -20.20
C LEU A 9 -14.63 14.77 -19.50
N GLU A 10 -14.61 14.78 -18.17
CA GLU A 10 -15.19 15.86 -17.36
C GLU A 10 -14.11 16.89 -17.03
N ARG A 11 -14.41 18.18 -17.27
CA ARG A 11 -13.50 19.27 -16.93
C ARG A 11 -13.69 19.70 -15.48
N ILE A 12 -12.70 19.39 -14.65
CA ILE A 12 -12.66 19.81 -13.25
C ILE A 12 -11.68 20.99 -13.10
N THR A 13 -12.11 22.04 -12.42
CA THR A 13 -11.21 23.14 -12.03
C THR A 13 -10.70 22.88 -10.62
N VAL A 14 -9.38 22.80 -10.47
CA VAL A 14 -8.72 22.56 -9.18
C VAL A 14 -7.76 23.71 -8.86
N THR A 15 -7.71 24.10 -7.60
CA THR A 15 -6.72 25.06 -7.11
C THR A 15 -5.56 24.29 -6.50
N VAL A 16 -4.36 24.53 -6.99
CA VAL A 16 -3.11 23.95 -6.46
C VAL A 16 -2.19 25.05 -5.94
N THR A 17 -1.18 24.67 -5.17
CA THR A 17 -0.18 25.64 -4.71
C THR A 17 0.62 26.19 -5.88
N LYS A 18 1.19 27.41 -5.72
CA LYS A 18 2.05 28.02 -6.74
C LYS A 18 3.25 27.12 -7.11
N GLU A 19 3.80 26.42 -6.12
CA GLU A 19 4.92 25.50 -6.30
C GLU A 19 4.51 24.28 -7.14
N MET A 20 3.36 23.67 -6.86
CA MET A 20 2.83 22.56 -7.67
C MET A 20 2.56 23.01 -9.11
N ALA A 21 1.96 24.18 -9.30
CA ALA A 21 1.73 24.73 -10.63
C ALA A 21 3.04 24.98 -11.40
N ALA A 22 4.12 25.42 -10.72
CA ALA A 22 5.43 25.58 -11.32
C ALA A 22 6.05 24.22 -11.73
N LYS A 23 5.96 23.21 -10.87
CA LYS A 23 6.40 21.84 -11.18
C LYS A 23 5.67 21.25 -12.38
N LEU A 24 4.34 21.40 -12.42
CA LEU A 24 3.51 20.92 -13.54
C LEU A 24 3.87 21.61 -14.86
N ARG A 25 4.14 22.91 -14.86
CA ARG A 25 4.59 23.64 -16.06
C ARG A 25 5.98 23.18 -16.50
N ALA A 26 6.93 23.06 -15.58
CA ALA A 26 8.29 22.63 -15.89
C ALA A 26 8.33 21.23 -16.53
N ALA A 27 7.50 20.29 -16.06
CA ALA A 27 7.39 18.95 -16.62
C ALA A 27 6.78 18.92 -18.04
N VAL A 28 5.94 19.89 -18.38
CA VAL A 28 5.42 20.06 -19.75
C VAL A 28 6.46 20.74 -20.63
N GLU A 29 7.13 21.79 -20.12
CA GLU A 29 8.18 22.53 -20.83
C GLU A 29 9.41 21.66 -21.15
N SER A 30 9.75 20.70 -20.28
CA SER A 30 10.82 19.72 -20.51
C SER A 30 10.46 18.67 -21.56
N GLY A 31 9.18 18.55 -21.94
CA GLY A 31 8.67 17.51 -22.82
C GLY A 31 8.49 16.14 -22.15
N GLU A 32 8.63 16.05 -20.83
CA GLU A 32 8.35 14.81 -20.08
C GLU A 32 6.86 14.45 -20.17
N TYR A 33 5.99 15.46 -20.22
CA TYR A 33 4.55 15.30 -20.43
C TYR A 33 4.05 16.23 -21.54
N ALA A 34 3.05 15.78 -22.29
CA ALA A 34 2.45 16.61 -23.34
C ALA A 34 1.54 17.70 -22.75
N THR A 35 0.88 17.41 -21.62
CA THR A 35 -0.06 18.34 -20.98
C THR A 35 -0.10 18.19 -19.46
N THR A 36 -0.48 19.27 -18.76
CA THR A 36 -0.73 19.21 -17.32
C THR A 36 -1.83 18.22 -16.94
N SER A 37 -2.85 18.06 -17.79
CA SER A 37 -3.94 17.09 -17.55
C SER A 37 -3.47 15.64 -17.58
N GLU A 38 -2.39 15.33 -18.29
CA GLU A 38 -1.78 14.00 -18.30
C GLU A 38 -1.15 13.68 -16.95
N ILE A 39 -0.34 14.61 -16.43
CA ILE A 39 0.28 14.51 -15.10
C ILE A 39 -0.79 14.31 -14.02
N VAL A 40 -1.87 15.12 -14.08
CA VAL A 40 -2.96 15.02 -13.09
C VAL A 40 -3.66 13.67 -13.17
N ARG A 41 -3.92 13.14 -14.37
CA ARG A 41 -4.53 11.80 -14.53
C ARG A 41 -3.61 10.69 -14.02
N GLU A 42 -2.31 10.79 -14.24
CA GLU A 42 -1.34 9.84 -13.69
C GLU A 42 -1.31 9.88 -12.17
N ALA A 43 -1.15 11.06 -11.58
CA ALA A 43 -1.16 11.25 -10.14
C ALA A 43 -2.47 10.76 -9.49
N LEU A 44 -3.61 10.92 -10.16
CA LEU A 44 -4.89 10.39 -9.69
C LEU A 44 -4.93 8.86 -9.72
N ARG A 45 -4.42 8.21 -10.78
CA ARG A 45 -4.32 6.75 -10.83
C ARG A 45 -3.44 6.20 -9.72
N ASP A 46 -2.28 6.81 -9.49
CA ASP A 46 -1.37 6.41 -8.39
C ASP A 46 -2.03 6.57 -7.03
N TRP A 47 -2.77 7.68 -6.84
CA TRP A 47 -3.52 7.92 -5.62
C TRP A 47 -4.64 6.88 -5.41
N GLU A 48 -5.42 6.56 -6.44
CA GLU A 48 -6.46 5.53 -6.38
C GLU A 48 -5.88 4.15 -6.05
N GLU A 49 -4.76 3.76 -6.68
CA GLU A 49 -4.06 2.53 -6.37
C GLU A 49 -3.53 2.50 -4.94
N TYR A 50 -3.02 3.62 -4.46
CA TYR A 50 -2.62 3.76 -3.07
C TYR A 50 -3.81 3.57 -2.11
N GLN A 51 -4.94 4.23 -2.36
CA GLN A 51 -6.15 4.09 -1.54
C GLN A 51 -6.64 2.63 -1.51
N ARG A 52 -6.71 1.99 -2.68
CA ARG A 52 -7.12 0.58 -2.81
C ARG A 52 -6.23 -0.34 -1.96
N ARG A 53 -4.91 -0.16 -2.02
CA ARG A 53 -3.96 -0.93 -1.18
C ARG A 53 -4.16 -0.69 0.31
N GLN A 54 -4.45 0.55 0.73
CA GLN A 54 -4.73 0.84 2.14
C GLN A 54 -6.02 0.15 2.60
N GLU A 55 -7.07 0.17 1.77
CA GLU A 55 -8.33 -0.47 2.07
C GLU A 55 -8.20 -2.00 2.16
N GLU A 56 -7.51 -2.62 1.19
CA GLU A 56 -7.21 -4.06 1.20
C GLU A 56 -6.44 -4.46 2.46
N LYS A 57 -5.42 -3.68 2.85
CA LYS A 57 -4.64 -3.91 4.08
C LYS A 57 -5.51 -3.78 5.34
N LEU A 58 -6.37 -2.77 5.40
CA LEU A 58 -7.27 -2.56 6.53
C LEU A 58 -8.28 -3.70 6.66
N ASN A 59 -8.86 -4.14 5.55
CA ASN A 59 -9.79 -5.25 5.50
C ASN A 59 -9.12 -6.57 5.92
N TRP A 60 -7.88 -6.80 5.46
CA TRP A 60 -7.08 -7.94 5.90
C TRP A 60 -6.81 -7.91 7.41
N LEU A 61 -6.38 -6.77 7.96
CA LEU A 61 -6.15 -6.62 9.41
C LEU A 61 -7.42 -6.88 10.23
N ARG A 62 -8.56 -6.32 9.79
CA ARG A 62 -9.86 -6.57 10.43
C ARG A 62 -10.24 -8.04 10.41
N ALA A 63 -9.99 -8.73 9.29
CA ALA A 63 -10.26 -10.16 9.17
C ALA A 63 -9.38 -11.00 10.11
N GLU A 64 -8.08 -10.70 10.22
CA GLU A 64 -7.18 -11.41 11.14
C GLU A 64 -7.52 -11.14 12.61
N ILE A 65 -7.90 -9.91 12.97
CA ILE A 65 -8.39 -9.60 14.32
C ILE A 65 -9.64 -10.42 14.63
N LYS A 66 -10.65 -10.39 13.74
CA LYS A 66 -11.89 -11.16 13.91
C LYS A 66 -11.65 -12.67 14.01
N LYS A 67 -10.62 -13.18 13.34
CA LYS A 67 -10.19 -14.57 13.44
C LYS A 67 -9.55 -14.85 14.80
N GLY A 68 -8.70 -13.96 15.29
CA GLY A 68 -8.08 -14.03 16.62
C GLY A 68 -9.11 -13.97 17.76
N GLU A 69 -10.11 -13.10 17.66
CA GLU A 69 -11.19 -12.95 18.65
C GLU A 69 -12.05 -14.22 18.82
N LYS A 70 -12.12 -15.08 17.79
CA LYS A 70 -12.80 -16.37 17.87
C LYS A 70 -11.96 -17.45 18.56
N GLY A 71 -10.66 -17.22 18.70
CA GLY A 71 -9.73 -18.14 19.35
C GLY A 71 -9.76 -18.00 20.87
N PRO A 72 -9.16 -18.97 21.59
CA PRO A 72 -8.98 -18.83 23.03
C PRO A 72 -7.96 -17.72 23.31
N PHE A 73 -8.27 -16.89 24.31
CA PHE A 73 -7.27 -16.00 24.91
C PHE A 73 -6.37 -16.83 25.81
N LEU A 74 -5.06 -16.68 25.64
CA LEU A 74 -4.04 -17.38 26.41
C LEU A 74 -3.28 -16.38 27.28
N ASP A 75 -2.76 -16.87 28.40
CA ASP A 75 -1.87 -16.08 29.24
C ASP A 75 -0.57 -15.76 28.48
N GLY A 76 -0.15 -14.48 28.54
CA GLY A 76 0.98 -14.00 27.77
C GLY A 76 2.32 -14.58 28.23
N GLU A 77 2.50 -14.79 29.53
CA GLU A 77 3.73 -15.35 30.10
C GLU A 77 3.86 -16.83 29.76
N GLU A 78 2.75 -17.57 29.81
CA GLU A 78 2.71 -18.98 29.41
C GLU A 78 3.05 -19.15 27.92
N VAL A 79 2.43 -18.34 27.04
CA VAL A 79 2.71 -18.37 25.60
C VAL A 79 4.17 -18.05 25.33
N MET A 80 4.71 -17.02 25.99
CA MET A 80 6.10 -16.62 25.76
C MET A 80 7.09 -17.68 26.22
N SER A 81 6.85 -18.30 27.38
CA SER A 81 7.67 -19.39 27.90
C SER A 81 7.73 -20.57 26.91
N LYS A 82 6.57 -20.99 26.37
CA LYS A 82 6.48 -22.06 25.37
C LYS A 82 7.22 -21.70 24.07
N LEU A 83 7.12 -20.46 23.61
CA LEU A 83 7.82 -19.99 22.41
C LEU A 83 9.34 -19.99 22.60
N ILE A 84 9.85 -19.50 23.73
CA ILE A 84 11.28 -19.52 24.05
C ILE A 84 11.81 -20.96 24.05
N GLU A 85 11.09 -21.88 24.70
CA GLU A 85 11.48 -23.29 24.75
C GLU A 85 11.52 -23.93 23.35
N LYS A 86 10.51 -23.65 22.51
CA LYS A 86 10.46 -24.12 21.12
C LYS A 86 11.69 -23.67 20.32
N TYR A 87 12.05 -22.39 20.42
CA TYR A 87 13.19 -21.85 19.67
C TYR A 87 14.55 -22.34 20.21
N LYS A 88 14.69 -22.57 21.52
CA LYS A 88 15.87 -23.22 22.10
C LYS A 88 16.07 -24.62 21.51
N LYS A 89 15.01 -25.44 21.50
CA LYS A 89 15.05 -26.80 20.92
C LYS A 89 15.39 -26.78 19.43
N LEU A 90 14.85 -25.82 18.69
CA LEU A 90 15.16 -25.67 17.27
C LEU A 90 16.64 -25.32 17.06
N ALA A 91 17.18 -24.38 17.83
CA ALA A 91 18.59 -24.00 17.75
C ALA A 91 19.54 -25.16 18.11
N GLU A 92 19.21 -25.96 19.11
CA GLU A 92 19.97 -27.17 19.47
C GLU A 92 19.94 -28.23 18.37
N LYS A 93 18.79 -28.40 17.70
CA LYS A 93 18.66 -29.31 16.56
C LYS A 93 19.51 -28.87 15.38
N GLU A 94 19.52 -27.57 15.06
CA GLU A 94 20.35 -27.02 13.99
C GLU A 94 21.85 -27.16 14.33
N ARG A 95 22.26 -26.93 15.58
CA ARG A 95 23.64 -27.14 16.04
C ARG A 95 24.09 -28.60 15.92
N LYS A 96 23.24 -29.55 16.30
CA LYS A 96 23.52 -31.00 16.17
C LYS A 96 23.53 -31.49 14.72
N LYS A 97 22.91 -30.77 13.80
CA LYS A 97 22.92 -31.06 12.36
C LYS A 97 24.16 -30.49 11.66
N ALA A 98 24.75 -29.43 12.22
CA ALA A 98 25.93 -28.77 11.69
C ALA A 98 27.27 -29.31 12.24
N ALA A 99 27.21 -30.21 13.23
CA ALA A 99 28.35 -30.94 13.79
C ALA A 99 28.38 -32.37 13.25
#